data_AF-A0A849PT41-F1
#
_entry.id   AF-A0A849PT41-F1
#
_cell.length_a   1.000
_cell.length_b   1.000
_cell.length_c   1.000
_cell.angle_alpha   90.00
_cell.angle_beta   90.00
_cell.angle_gamma   90.00
#
_symmetry.space_group_name_H-M   'P 1'
#
loop_
_entity.id
_entity.type
_entity.pdbx_description
1 polymer ?
#
loop_
_entity_poly.entity_id
_entity_poly.type
_entity_poly.pdbx_seq_one_letter_code
_entity_poly.pdbx_strand_id
1 'polypeptide(L)'
;MPERKIWKLKNQTVCSILGLTYNDRELGDLFKRLKLDCNSVTAYEMHGGLIQACSSQNKASKQLDRILKDRFERYRKDIERIPQEEIYRHIENKSNGNGTDIPIPALIWFAVRNQREDIDAIEAAVFAATHMYEHRASRFYGELRRALPCGVPENILMELTGASKTNEKLRTKCNRLERKREQLKSEIESVREDRLRITSALEEEKRLNRQLVSDLEGLGGEDTLNQTENLKKEIDFLTGDVKRLTGELLSRDRSDDVKSGELVEIEHRPEPDIMCEEGSADLNGARVAYIGGVESLMPYYRDVIESVGGTFCYHCGRCIQGRKEIETIVDGIDMVFCPVDINSHNACKYVKKACKMRDKPCHFLRSSSLSMLIRELGNHAVK
;
A
#
# COMPACT_ATOMS: atom_id res chain seq x y z
N MET A 1 -46.53 10.48 -38.64
CA MET A 1 -46.22 11.40 -39.77
C MET A 1 -44.73 11.34 -40.10
N PRO A 2 -44.30 11.70 -41.32
CA PRO A 2 -42.88 11.63 -41.69
C PRO A 2 -42.00 12.57 -40.85
N GLU A 3 -40.75 12.18 -40.60
CA GLU A 3 -39.76 13.04 -39.93
C GLU A 3 -39.47 14.29 -40.78
N ARG A 4 -39.59 15.49 -40.20
CA ARG A 4 -39.09 16.74 -40.77
C ARG A 4 -37.59 16.64 -40.99
N LYS A 5 -37.12 17.12 -42.13
CA LYS A 5 -35.69 17.14 -42.47
C LYS A 5 -35.09 18.48 -42.09
N ILE A 6 -33.77 18.53 -41.92
CA ILE A 6 -33.07 19.75 -41.50
C ILE A 6 -33.40 20.99 -42.36
N TRP A 7 -33.64 20.80 -43.67
CA TRP A 7 -34.03 21.87 -44.59
C TRP A 7 -35.51 22.28 -44.55
N LYS A 8 -36.27 21.74 -43.61
CA LYS A 8 -37.64 22.16 -43.28
C LYS A 8 -37.71 22.89 -41.95
N LEU A 9 -36.58 23.01 -41.25
CA LEU A 9 -36.47 23.73 -39.97
C LEU A 9 -36.16 25.21 -40.24
N LYS A 10 -36.51 26.07 -39.27
CA LYS A 10 -36.15 27.49 -39.34
C LYS A 10 -34.63 27.65 -39.18
N ASN A 11 -34.04 28.61 -39.89
CA ASN A 11 -32.59 28.86 -39.83
C ASN A 11 -32.09 29.12 -38.41
N GLN A 12 -32.90 29.76 -37.56
CA GLN A 12 -32.60 30.01 -36.16
C GLN A 12 -32.46 28.72 -35.35
N THR A 13 -33.34 27.75 -35.58
CA THR A 13 -33.27 26.41 -34.96
C THR A 13 -32.03 25.65 -35.43
N VAL A 14 -31.73 25.70 -36.73
CA VAL A 14 -30.53 25.08 -37.31
C VAL A 14 -29.26 25.71 -36.72
N CYS A 15 -29.24 27.03 -36.57
CA CYS A 15 -28.16 27.78 -35.91
C CYS A 15 -27.89 27.24 -34.51
N SER A 16 -28.92 27.14 -33.65
CA SER A 16 -28.77 26.61 -32.29
C SER A 16 -28.33 25.14 -32.26
N ILE A 17 -28.87 24.28 -33.14
CA ILE A 17 -28.44 22.88 -33.22
C ILE A 17 -26.95 22.82 -33.57
N LEU A 18 -26.50 23.52 -34.61
CA LEU A 18 -25.11 23.46 -35.05
C LEU A 18 -24.17 24.11 -34.03
N GLY A 19 -24.56 25.26 -33.45
CA GLY A 19 -23.73 26.06 -32.54
C GLY A 19 -23.51 25.38 -31.19
N LEU A 20 -24.50 24.63 -30.70
CA LEU A 20 -24.36 23.85 -29.46
C LEU A 20 -23.72 22.47 -29.69
N THR A 21 -23.60 22.03 -30.94
CA THR A 21 -23.11 20.68 -31.27
C THR A 21 -21.64 20.66 -31.67
N TYR A 22 -21.16 21.69 -32.35
CA TYR A 22 -19.83 21.72 -32.94
C TYR A 22 -19.03 22.92 -32.44
N ASN A 23 -17.80 22.67 -32.02
CA ASN A 23 -16.82 23.74 -31.79
C ASN A 23 -16.17 24.20 -33.11
N ASP A 24 -15.37 25.28 -33.04
CA ASP A 24 -14.71 25.88 -34.20
C ASP A 24 -13.89 24.90 -35.05
N ARG A 25 -13.23 23.92 -34.42
CA ARG A 25 -12.44 22.90 -35.12
C ARG A 25 -13.34 21.91 -35.84
N GLU A 26 -14.35 21.40 -35.15
CA GLU A 26 -15.32 20.47 -35.71
C GLU A 26 -16.13 21.09 -36.87
N LEU A 27 -16.46 22.38 -36.79
CA LEU A 27 -17.08 23.13 -37.88
C LEU A 27 -16.18 23.13 -39.12
N GLY A 28 -14.88 23.36 -38.96
CA GLY A 28 -13.91 23.30 -40.06
C GLY A 28 -13.83 21.93 -40.72
N ASP A 29 -13.79 20.85 -39.93
CA ASP A 29 -13.78 19.47 -40.44
C ASP A 29 -15.09 19.12 -41.16
N LEU A 30 -16.22 19.57 -40.62
CA LEU A 30 -17.54 19.38 -41.23
C LEU A 30 -17.64 20.12 -42.57
N PHE A 31 -17.14 21.35 -42.64
CA PHE A 31 -17.14 22.15 -43.87
C PHE A 31 -16.35 21.47 -44.99
N LYS A 32 -15.15 20.96 -44.67
CA LYS A 32 -14.31 20.16 -45.58
C LYS A 32 -15.02 18.88 -46.03
N ARG A 33 -15.63 18.16 -45.09
CA ARG A 33 -16.35 16.90 -45.37
C ARG A 33 -17.55 17.09 -46.28
N LEU A 34 -18.22 18.24 -46.20
CA LEU A 34 -19.37 18.60 -47.04
C LEU A 34 -18.97 19.20 -48.40
N LYS A 35 -17.66 19.45 -48.62
CA LYS A 35 -17.12 20.03 -49.86
C LYS A 35 -17.78 21.38 -50.20
N LEU A 36 -17.98 22.23 -49.19
CA LEU A 36 -18.47 23.59 -49.38
C LEU A 36 -17.31 24.51 -49.78
N ASP A 37 -17.57 25.50 -50.65
CA ASP A 37 -16.53 26.38 -51.19
C ASP A 37 -15.81 27.18 -50.09
N CYS A 38 -14.47 27.09 -50.10
CA CYS A 38 -13.61 27.38 -48.96
C CYS A 38 -13.13 28.84 -48.88
N ASN A 39 -14.00 29.81 -49.20
CA ASN A 39 -13.68 31.24 -49.00
C ASN A 39 -13.94 31.72 -47.58
N SER A 40 -14.57 30.89 -46.73
CA SER A 40 -14.84 31.19 -45.33
C SER A 40 -13.58 31.04 -44.49
N VAL A 41 -13.08 32.13 -43.89
CA VAL A 41 -11.85 32.16 -43.11
C VAL A 41 -12.14 32.02 -41.60
N THR A 42 -13.35 32.37 -41.18
CA THR A 42 -13.74 32.43 -39.76
C THR A 42 -14.79 31.38 -39.37
N ALA A 43 -14.84 31.04 -38.08
CA ALA A 43 -15.86 30.14 -37.52
C ALA A 43 -17.29 30.65 -37.79
N TYR A 44 -17.50 31.97 -37.73
CA TYR A 44 -18.78 32.61 -38.04
C TYR A 44 -19.19 32.40 -39.50
N GLU A 45 -18.30 32.62 -40.45
CA GLU A 45 -18.59 32.43 -41.88
C GLU A 45 -18.87 30.96 -42.21
N MET A 46 -18.10 30.02 -41.63
CA MET A 46 -18.34 28.59 -41.79
C MET A 46 -19.71 28.19 -41.22
N HIS A 47 -20.05 28.70 -40.02
CA HIS A 47 -21.34 28.46 -39.39
C HIS A 47 -22.52 29.02 -40.23
N GLY A 48 -22.42 30.27 -40.68
CA GLY A 48 -23.40 30.90 -41.56
C GLY A 48 -23.56 30.15 -42.89
N GLY A 49 -22.45 29.71 -43.49
CA GLY A 49 -22.46 28.91 -44.72
C GLY A 49 -23.19 27.57 -44.55
N LEU A 50 -23.01 26.89 -43.41
CA LEU A 50 -23.73 25.65 -43.10
C LEU A 50 -25.23 25.89 -42.91
N ILE A 51 -25.63 26.96 -42.22
CA ILE A 51 -27.04 27.34 -42.09
C ILE A 51 -27.64 27.60 -43.47
N GLN A 52 -26.95 28.37 -44.31
CA GLN A 52 -27.40 28.67 -45.67
C GLN A 52 -27.51 27.41 -46.52
N ALA A 53 -26.54 26.49 -46.42
CA ALA A 53 -26.61 25.19 -47.08
C ALA A 53 -27.81 24.35 -46.59
N CYS A 54 -28.26 24.54 -45.35
CA CYS A 54 -29.44 23.88 -44.81
C CYS A 54 -30.76 24.55 -45.20
N SER A 55 -30.78 25.77 -45.74
CA SER A 55 -32.03 26.47 -46.10
C SER A 55 -32.84 25.78 -47.20
N SER A 56 -32.21 24.87 -47.97
CA SER A 56 -32.83 24.15 -49.08
C SER A 56 -32.37 22.70 -49.14
N GLN A 57 -33.10 21.88 -49.88
CA GLN A 57 -32.73 20.48 -50.08
C GLN A 57 -31.60 20.39 -51.12
N ASN A 58 -30.41 19.95 -50.69
CA ASN A 58 -29.25 19.74 -51.54
C ASN A 58 -28.39 18.59 -50.99
N LYS A 59 -27.24 18.33 -51.61
CA LYS A 59 -26.33 17.25 -51.20
C LYS A 59 -25.77 17.49 -49.79
N ALA A 60 -25.38 18.71 -49.47
CA ALA A 60 -24.81 19.07 -48.18
C ALA A 60 -25.85 18.95 -47.05
N SER A 61 -27.06 19.48 -47.24
CA SER A 61 -28.13 19.39 -46.23
C SER A 61 -28.60 17.95 -46.00
N LYS A 62 -28.66 17.10 -47.03
CA LYS A 62 -28.92 15.66 -46.88
C LYS A 62 -27.82 14.94 -46.10
N GLN A 63 -26.56 15.28 -46.36
CA GLN A 63 -25.44 14.67 -45.65
C GLN A 63 -25.38 15.15 -44.19
N LEU A 64 -25.64 16.42 -43.93
CA LEU A 64 -25.66 16.97 -42.57
C LEU A 64 -26.81 16.40 -41.73
N ASP A 65 -28.02 16.24 -42.32
CA ASP A 65 -29.16 15.59 -41.66
C ASP A 65 -28.80 14.18 -41.18
N ARG A 66 -28.05 13.41 -42.00
CA ARG A 66 -27.56 12.07 -41.62
C ARG A 66 -26.52 12.13 -40.51
N ILE A 67 -25.53 13.00 -40.63
CA ILE A 67 -24.47 13.16 -39.61
C ILE A 67 -25.08 13.47 -38.24
N LEU A 68 -26.03 14.41 -38.19
CA LEU A 68 -26.71 14.78 -36.95
C LEU A 68 -27.64 13.65 -36.45
N LYS A 69 -28.34 12.97 -37.36
CA LYS A 69 -29.14 11.78 -37.01
C LYS A 69 -28.28 10.75 -36.30
N ASP A 70 -27.16 10.36 -36.91
CA ASP A 70 -26.25 9.36 -36.36
C ASP A 70 -25.65 9.79 -35.01
N ARG A 71 -25.28 11.08 -34.87
CA ARG A 71 -24.72 11.64 -33.63
C ARG A 71 -25.72 11.60 -32.48
N PHE A 72 -26.99 11.90 -32.73
CA PHE A 72 -28.02 11.98 -31.70
C PHE A 72 -28.80 10.69 -31.46
N GLU A 73 -28.65 9.69 -32.32
CA GLU A 73 -29.39 8.42 -32.24
C GLU A 73 -29.23 7.72 -30.87
N ARG A 74 -28.06 7.87 -30.22
CA ARG A 74 -27.81 7.34 -28.88
C ARG A 74 -28.78 7.84 -27.80
N TYR A 75 -29.39 9.01 -27.99
CA TYR A 75 -30.32 9.62 -27.03
C TYR A 75 -31.79 9.33 -27.35
N ARG A 76 -32.08 8.62 -28.45
CA ARG A 76 -33.45 8.35 -28.90
C ARG A 76 -34.30 7.73 -27.79
N LYS A 77 -33.81 6.66 -27.17
CA LYS A 77 -34.56 5.90 -26.15
C LYS A 77 -34.92 6.75 -24.93
N ASP A 78 -34.03 7.66 -24.54
CA ASP A 78 -34.26 8.51 -23.37
C ASP A 78 -35.25 9.63 -23.69
N ILE A 79 -35.20 10.18 -24.90
CA ILE A 79 -36.08 11.27 -25.34
C ILE A 79 -37.47 10.77 -25.75
N GLU A 80 -37.59 9.56 -26.29
CA GLU A 80 -38.90 8.97 -26.64
C GLU A 80 -39.82 8.79 -25.42
N ARG A 81 -39.27 8.81 -24.20
CA ARG A 81 -40.04 8.81 -22.94
C ARG A 81 -40.62 10.17 -22.58
N ILE A 82 -40.17 11.23 -23.23
CA ILE A 82 -40.58 12.62 -22.97
C ILE A 82 -41.60 13.01 -24.05
N PRO A 83 -42.80 13.48 -23.68
CA PRO A 83 -43.75 14.01 -24.65
C PRO A 83 -43.12 15.17 -25.42
N GLN A 84 -43.29 15.19 -26.74
CA GLN A 84 -42.59 16.12 -27.63
C GLN A 84 -42.85 17.58 -27.27
N GLU A 85 -44.10 17.90 -26.95
CA GLU A 85 -44.57 19.21 -26.50
C GLU A 85 -43.96 19.63 -25.16
N GLU A 86 -43.39 18.72 -24.37
CA GLU A 86 -42.79 19.05 -23.07
C GLU A 86 -41.27 19.18 -23.14
N ILE A 87 -40.64 18.87 -24.28
CA ILE A 87 -39.17 18.86 -24.40
C ILE A 87 -38.58 20.26 -24.11
N TYR A 88 -39.28 21.35 -24.44
CA TYR A 88 -38.80 22.70 -24.12
C TYR A 88 -38.64 22.91 -22.60
N ARG A 89 -39.50 22.31 -21.77
CA ARG A 89 -39.39 22.38 -20.30
C ARG A 89 -38.13 21.70 -19.79
N HIS A 90 -37.65 20.67 -20.46
CA HIS A 90 -36.36 20.05 -20.11
C HIS A 90 -35.17 20.96 -20.40
N ILE A 91 -35.25 21.80 -21.43
CA ILE A 91 -34.24 22.83 -21.73
C ILE A 91 -34.28 23.92 -20.64
N GLU A 92 -35.47 24.35 -20.23
CA GLU A 92 -35.66 25.31 -19.14
C GLU A 92 -35.17 24.75 -17.78
N ASN A 93 -35.51 23.50 -17.45
CA ASN A 93 -35.10 22.85 -16.20
C ASN A 93 -33.58 22.65 -16.13
N LYS A 94 -32.93 22.33 -17.25
CA LYS A 94 -31.46 22.33 -17.35
C LYS A 94 -30.86 23.70 -17.03
N SER A 95 -31.51 24.77 -17.49
CA SER A 95 -31.11 26.14 -17.18
C SER A 95 -31.24 26.49 -15.69
N ASN A 96 -31.97 25.67 -14.92
CA ASN A 96 -32.22 25.83 -13.49
C ASN A 96 -31.48 24.78 -12.63
N GLY A 97 -30.61 23.94 -13.21
CA GLY A 97 -29.79 22.97 -12.49
C GLY A 97 -30.41 21.59 -12.25
N ASN A 98 -31.66 21.35 -12.68
CA ASN A 98 -32.37 20.07 -12.50
C ASN A 98 -32.53 19.32 -13.84
N GLY A 99 -31.39 19.04 -14.50
CA GLY A 99 -31.35 18.50 -15.85
C GLY A 99 -31.06 17.00 -15.95
N THR A 100 -31.55 16.36 -17.01
CA THR A 100 -31.11 15.03 -17.46
C THR A 100 -29.71 15.10 -18.09
N ASP A 101 -29.03 13.97 -18.32
CA ASP A 101 -27.71 13.93 -18.99
C ASP A 101 -27.79 14.16 -20.53
N ILE A 102 -28.98 14.48 -21.05
CA ILE A 102 -29.24 14.61 -22.48
C ILE A 102 -28.77 15.98 -22.99
N PRO A 103 -27.89 16.10 -23.99
CA PRO A 103 -27.46 17.39 -24.52
C PRO A 103 -28.64 18.21 -25.07
N ILE A 104 -28.62 19.53 -24.84
CA ILE A 104 -29.61 20.46 -25.39
C ILE A 104 -29.77 20.34 -26.91
N PRO A 105 -28.71 20.25 -27.75
CA PRO A 105 -28.91 20.11 -29.20
C PRO A 105 -29.64 18.80 -29.58
N ALA A 106 -29.52 17.74 -28.77
CA ALA A 106 -30.30 16.52 -28.98
C ALA A 106 -31.79 16.75 -28.64
N LEU A 107 -32.09 17.44 -27.53
CA LEU A 107 -33.47 17.81 -27.18
C LEU A 107 -34.10 18.65 -28.30
N ILE A 108 -33.40 19.67 -28.80
CA ILE A 108 -33.87 20.50 -29.91
C ILE A 108 -34.13 19.63 -31.15
N TRP A 109 -33.15 18.79 -31.52
CA TRP A 109 -33.23 17.92 -32.69
C TRP A 109 -34.48 17.03 -32.68
N PHE A 110 -34.75 16.33 -31.59
CA PHE A 110 -35.91 15.45 -31.50
C PHE A 110 -37.24 16.22 -31.39
N ALA A 111 -37.26 17.37 -30.70
CA ALA A 111 -38.47 18.17 -30.54
C ALA A 111 -39.02 18.71 -31.86
N VAL A 112 -38.15 19.08 -32.80
CA VAL A 112 -38.55 19.74 -34.05
C VAL A 112 -38.69 18.78 -35.24
N ARG A 113 -38.29 17.50 -35.08
CA ARG A 113 -38.27 16.51 -36.17
C ARG A 113 -39.56 15.72 -36.33
N ASN A 114 -40.31 15.46 -35.26
CA ASN A 114 -41.55 14.71 -35.36
C ASN A 114 -42.68 15.64 -35.86
N GLN A 115 -43.16 15.39 -37.08
CA GLN A 115 -44.23 16.22 -37.67
C GLN A 115 -45.54 16.06 -36.88
N ARG A 116 -46.11 17.19 -36.49
CA ARG A 116 -47.40 17.35 -35.80
C ARG A 116 -48.11 18.60 -36.34
N GLU A 117 -49.36 18.80 -35.93
CA GLU A 117 -50.13 20.00 -36.27
C GLU A 117 -49.58 21.25 -35.57
N ASP A 118 -49.11 21.10 -34.34
CA ASP A 118 -48.57 22.16 -33.46
C ASP A 118 -47.06 22.36 -33.62
N ILE A 119 -46.44 21.78 -34.64
CA ILE A 119 -44.97 21.70 -34.75
C ILE A 119 -44.28 23.07 -34.84
N ASP A 120 -44.91 24.06 -35.48
CA ASP A 120 -44.37 25.43 -35.56
C ASP A 120 -44.37 26.14 -34.20
N ALA A 121 -45.36 25.84 -33.34
CA ALA A 121 -45.43 26.34 -31.98
C ALA A 121 -44.39 25.64 -31.09
N ILE A 122 -44.22 24.32 -31.23
CA ILE A 122 -43.18 23.55 -30.52
C ILE A 122 -41.79 24.07 -30.90
N GLU A 123 -41.52 24.27 -32.20
CA GLU A 123 -40.23 24.81 -32.66
C GLU A 123 -39.96 26.22 -32.11
N ALA A 124 -40.98 27.08 -32.06
CA ALA A 124 -40.85 28.40 -31.45
C ALA A 124 -40.58 28.34 -29.94
N ALA A 125 -41.25 27.46 -29.20
CA ALA A 125 -41.06 27.28 -27.76
C ALA A 125 -39.65 26.74 -27.44
N VAL A 126 -39.19 25.74 -28.19
CA VAL A 126 -37.84 25.17 -28.07
C VAL A 126 -36.77 26.22 -28.38
N PHE A 127 -36.97 27.03 -29.43
CA PHE A 127 -36.07 28.11 -29.76
C PHE A 127 -36.02 29.16 -28.64
N ALA A 128 -37.16 29.60 -28.12
CA ALA A 128 -37.23 30.58 -27.03
C ALA A 128 -36.50 30.08 -25.76
N ALA A 129 -36.72 28.82 -25.37
CA ALA A 129 -36.04 28.21 -24.22
C ALA A 129 -34.51 28.14 -24.45
N THR A 130 -34.08 27.73 -25.64
CA THR A 130 -32.67 27.65 -26.01
C THR A 130 -32.00 29.02 -26.02
N HIS A 131 -32.66 30.03 -26.57
CA HIS A 131 -32.16 31.40 -26.62
C HIS A 131 -31.93 31.98 -25.21
N MET A 132 -32.86 31.74 -24.29
CA MET A 132 -32.68 32.14 -22.88
C MET A 132 -31.53 31.38 -22.19
N TYR A 133 -31.36 30.09 -22.50
CA TYR A 133 -30.23 29.31 -22.01
C TYR A 133 -28.90 29.88 -22.51
N GLU A 134 -28.76 30.19 -23.80
CA GLU A 134 -27.56 30.76 -24.40
C GLU A 134 -27.19 32.11 -23.76
N HIS A 135 -28.17 32.98 -23.47
CA HIS A 135 -27.93 34.22 -22.73
C HIS A 135 -27.41 33.98 -21.32
N ARG A 136 -27.98 33.02 -20.57
CA ARG A 136 -27.50 32.68 -19.22
C ARG A 136 -26.10 32.10 -19.27
N ALA A 137 -25.82 31.18 -20.19
CA ALA A 137 -24.51 30.59 -20.38
C ALA A 137 -23.46 31.67 -20.70
N SER A 138 -23.80 32.63 -21.56
CA SER A 138 -22.92 33.75 -21.90
C SER A 138 -22.64 34.68 -20.71
N ARG A 139 -23.67 35.01 -19.91
CA ARG A 139 -23.49 35.80 -18.68
C ARG A 139 -22.61 35.07 -17.66
N PHE A 140 -22.88 33.79 -17.44
CA PHE A 140 -22.09 32.95 -16.56
C PHE A 140 -20.62 32.87 -17.00
N TYR A 141 -20.37 32.66 -18.29
CA TYR A 141 -19.02 32.66 -18.84
C TYR A 141 -18.31 34.00 -18.62
N GLY A 142 -19.03 35.12 -18.77
CA GLY A 142 -18.53 36.46 -18.47
C GLY A 142 -18.15 36.67 -17.00
N GLU A 143 -19.00 36.23 -16.07
CA GLU A 143 -18.72 36.28 -14.63
C GLU A 143 -17.52 35.41 -14.25
N LEU A 144 -17.47 34.21 -14.82
CA LEU A 144 -16.41 33.24 -14.57
C LEU A 144 -15.05 33.74 -15.11
N ARG A 145 -15.02 34.41 -16.26
CA ARG A 145 -13.81 35.09 -16.76
C ARG A 145 -13.37 36.25 -15.87
N ARG A 146 -14.30 36.97 -15.21
CA ARG A 146 -13.95 38.01 -14.22
C ARG A 146 -13.38 37.40 -12.93
N ALA A 147 -13.95 36.28 -12.48
CA ALA A 147 -13.50 35.58 -11.29
C ALA A 147 -12.12 34.93 -11.46
N LEU A 148 -11.70 34.66 -12.70
CA LEU A 148 -10.42 34.02 -13.04
C LEU A 148 -9.59 34.88 -14.01
N PRO A 149 -8.87 35.91 -13.50
CA PRO A 149 -8.14 36.88 -14.34
C PRO A 149 -7.02 36.26 -15.17
N CYS A 150 -6.46 35.13 -14.73
CA CYS A 150 -5.30 34.47 -15.34
C CYS A 150 -5.61 33.06 -15.86
N GLY A 151 -6.87 32.62 -15.81
CA GLY A 151 -7.29 31.27 -16.18
C GLY A 151 -8.02 31.23 -17.52
N VAL A 152 -7.92 30.09 -18.21
CA VAL A 152 -8.79 29.75 -19.33
C VAL A 152 -10.05 29.11 -18.73
N PRO A 153 -11.24 29.73 -18.82
CA PRO A 153 -12.53 29.21 -18.31
C PRO A 153 -12.76 27.72 -18.52
N GLU A 154 -12.34 27.22 -19.67
CA GLU A 154 -12.49 25.84 -20.11
C GLU A 154 -11.72 24.84 -19.23
N ASN A 155 -10.65 25.28 -18.54
CA ASN A 155 -9.86 24.42 -17.66
C ASN A 155 -10.49 24.23 -16.26
N ILE A 156 -11.47 25.05 -15.87
CA ILE A 156 -12.06 24.99 -14.53
C ILE A 156 -12.76 23.66 -14.30
N LEU A 157 -13.43 23.09 -15.30
CA LEU A 157 -14.06 21.78 -15.15
C LEU A 157 -13.02 20.70 -14.84
N MET A 158 -11.85 20.77 -15.48
CA MET A 158 -10.75 19.84 -15.22
C MET A 158 -10.13 20.07 -13.84
N GLU A 159 -9.94 21.33 -13.44
CA GLU A 159 -9.43 21.68 -12.11
C GLU A 159 -10.41 21.30 -11.00
N LEU A 160 -11.71 21.58 -11.17
CA LEU A 160 -12.77 21.27 -10.21
C LEU A 160 -12.94 19.76 -10.05
N THR A 161 -12.95 19.00 -11.15
CA THR A 161 -13.00 17.53 -11.08
C THR A 161 -11.71 16.95 -10.49
N GLY A 162 -10.56 17.54 -10.78
CA GLY A 162 -9.28 17.22 -10.14
C GLY A 162 -9.32 17.46 -8.63
N ALA A 163 -9.75 18.66 -8.22
CA ALA A 163 -9.88 19.09 -6.83
C ALA A 163 -10.89 18.21 -6.06
N SER A 164 -12.01 17.85 -6.68
CA SER A 164 -13.01 16.95 -6.11
C SER A 164 -12.41 15.56 -5.84
N LYS A 165 -11.71 14.97 -6.83
CA LYS A 165 -11.01 13.69 -6.67
C LYS A 165 -9.93 13.75 -5.60
N THR A 166 -9.18 14.85 -5.51
CA THR A 166 -8.17 15.01 -4.45
C THR A 166 -8.81 15.15 -3.07
N ASN A 167 -9.93 15.87 -2.96
CA ASN A 167 -10.68 16.00 -1.71
C ASN A 167 -11.24 14.67 -1.24
N GLU A 168 -11.75 13.84 -2.15
CA GLU A 168 -12.22 12.49 -1.83
C GLU A 168 -11.07 11.59 -1.32
N LYS A 169 -9.90 11.66 -1.97
CA LYS A 169 -8.67 10.97 -1.50
C LYS A 169 -8.20 11.47 -0.14
N LEU A 170 -8.32 12.77 0.15
CA LEU A 170 -7.97 13.33 1.45
C LEU A 170 -8.96 12.89 2.52
N ARG A 171 -10.27 12.93 2.25
CA ARG A 171 -11.31 12.44 3.17
C ARG A 171 -11.12 10.98 3.54
N THR A 172 -10.85 10.11 2.56
CA THR A 172 -10.58 8.69 2.81
C THR A 172 -9.31 8.48 3.65
N LYS A 173 -8.26 9.28 3.41
CA LYS A 173 -7.04 9.26 4.25
C LYS A 173 -7.31 9.73 5.68
N CYS A 174 -8.06 10.82 5.87
CA CYS A 174 -8.42 11.32 7.19
C CYS A 174 -9.20 10.27 7.98
N ASN A 175 -10.24 9.67 7.38
CA ASN A 175 -11.02 8.61 8.01
C ASN A 175 -10.16 7.40 8.41
N ARG A 176 -9.18 7.03 7.57
CA ARG A 176 -8.24 5.94 7.88
C ARG A 176 -7.33 6.29 9.06
N LEU A 177 -6.82 7.52 9.10
CA LEU A 177 -5.97 7.99 10.19
C LEU A 177 -6.74 8.10 11.51
N GLU A 178 -8.00 8.56 11.47
CA GLU A 178 -8.87 8.57 12.64
C GLU A 178 -9.12 7.17 13.21
N ARG A 179 -9.43 6.19 12.35
CA ARG A 179 -9.56 4.78 12.78
C ARG A 179 -8.28 4.25 13.42
N LYS A 180 -7.12 4.55 12.83
CA LYS A 180 -5.82 4.13 13.38
C LYS A 180 -5.54 4.82 14.72
N ARG A 181 -5.90 6.10 14.87
CA ARG A 181 -5.77 6.84 16.12
C ARG A 181 -6.61 6.21 17.22
N GLU A 182 -7.85 5.83 16.91
CA GLU A 182 -8.73 5.19 17.89
C GLU A 182 -8.24 3.79 18.26
N GLN A 183 -7.76 3.02 17.28
CA GLN A 183 -7.15 1.71 17.53
C GLN A 183 -5.94 1.84 18.47
N LEU A 184 -4.98 2.73 18.16
CA LEU A 184 -3.79 2.95 18.99
C LEU A 184 -4.16 3.42 20.40
N LYS A 185 -5.22 4.23 20.53
CA LYS A 185 -5.72 4.67 21.83
C LYS A 185 -6.25 3.50 22.65
N SER A 186 -7.00 2.58 22.03
CA SER A 186 -7.48 1.35 22.69
C SER A 186 -6.33 0.41 23.07
N GLU A 187 -5.31 0.27 22.23
CA GLU A 187 -4.12 -0.54 22.52
C GLU A 187 -3.33 0.04 23.71
N ILE A 188 -3.15 1.36 23.76
CA ILE A 188 -2.50 2.04 24.90
C ILE A 188 -3.26 1.78 26.19
N GLU A 189 -4.59 1.83 26.16
CA GLU A 189 -5.40 1.59 27.35
C GLU A 189 -5.31 0.13 27.82
N SER A 190 -5.39 -0.84 26.89
CA SER A 190 -5.18 -2.26 27.21
C SER A 190 -3.81 -2.51 27.83
N VAL A 191 -2.74 -1.95 27.26
CA VAL A 191 -1.37 -2.11 27.80
C VAL A 191 -1.24 -1.47 29.18
N ARG A 192 -1.94 -0.36 29.45
CA ARG A 192 -1.96 0.25 30.78
C ARG A 192 -2.65 -0.64 31.81
N GLU A 193 -3.79 -1.24 31.45
CA GLU A 193 -4.49 -2.20 32.30
C GLU A 193 -3.63 -3.43 32.60
N ASP A 194 -3.00 -4.02 31.58
CA ASP A 194 -2.14 -5.19 31.75
C ASP A 194 -0.92 -4.86 32.63
N ARG A 195 -0.31 -3.68 32.44
CA ARG A 195 0.78 -3.21 33.30
C ARG A 195 0.34 -3.12 34.77
N LEU A 196 -0.84 -2.56 35.05
CA LEU A 196 -1.39 -2.46 36.40
C LEU A 196 -1.61 -3.85 37.03
N ARG A 197 -2.12 -4.81 36.25
CA ARG A 197 -2.31 -6.20 36.70
C ARG A 197 -0.98 -6.86 37.04
N ILE A 198 0.02 -6.73 36.17
CA ILE A 198 1.36 -7.31 36.38
C ILE A 198 2.03 -6.68 37.61
N THR A 199 1.95 -5.36 37.78
CA THR A 199 2.52 -4.71 38.97
C THR A 199 1.89 -5.17 40.26
N SER A 200 0.56 -5.34 40.28
CA SER A 200 -0.15 -5.87 41.45
C SER A 200 0.24 -7.33 41.76
N ALA A 201 0.30 -8.19 40.74
CA ALA A 201 0.74 -9.57 40.90
C ALA A 201 2.19 -9.68 41.40
N LEU A 202 3.09 -8.82 40.91
CA LEU A 202 4.48 -8.76 41.35
C LEU A 202 4.62 -8.28 42.79
N GLU A 203 3.80 -7.32 43.22
CA GLU A 203 3.77 -6.86 44.61
C GLU A 203 3.30 -7.98 45.57
N GLU A 204 2.28 -8.74 45.16
CA GLU A 204 1.78 -9.86 45.93
C GLU A 204 2.79 -11.02 45.99
N GLU A 205 3.45 -11.35 44.88
CA GLU A 205 4.50 -12.36 44.84
C GLU A 205 5.69 -11.97 45.74
N LYS A 206 6.11 -10.70 45.69
CA LYS A 206 7.13 -10.17 46.63
C LYS A 206 6.68 -10.20 48.10
N ARG A 207 5.39 -10.06 48.37
CA ARG A 207 4.83 -10.17 49.73
C ARG A 207 4.90 -11.61 50.21
N LEU A 208 4.44 -12.57 49.40
CA LEU A 208 4.48 -14.00 49.70
C LEU A 208 5.92 -14.50 49.85
N ASN A 209 6.84 -14.06 48.99
CA ASN A 209 8.24 -14.45 49.06
C ASN A 209 8.89 -13.96 50.37
N ARG A 210 8.60 -12.72 50.81
CA ARG A 210 9.03 -12.22 52.12
C ARG A 210 8.46 -13.03 53.29
N GLN A 211 7.19 -13.46 53.20
CA GLN A 211 6.60 -14.35 54.21
C GLN A 211 7.32 -15.70 54.25
N LEU A 212 7.56 -16.31 53.09
CA LEU A 212 8.23 -17.60 53.00
C LEU A 212 9.66 -17.56 53.56
N VAL A 213 10.42 -16.50 53.28
CA VAL A 213 11.76 -16.28 53.86
C VAL A 213 11.67 -16.21 55.40
N SER A 214 10.72 -15.44 55.93
CA SER A 214 10.50 -15.34 57.38
C SER A 214 10.09 -16.68 58.02
N ASP A 215 9.28 -17.48 57.33
CA ASP A 215 8.85 -18.80 57.81
C ASP A 215 10.02 -19.79 57.82
N LEU A 216 10.91 -19.76 56.82
CA LEU A 216 12.12 -20.57 56.76
C LEU A 216 13.13 -20.21 57.86
N GLU A 217 13.30 -18.91 58.14
CA GLU A 217 14.11 -18.43 59.27
C GLU A 217 13.51 -18.90 60.61
N GLY A 218 12.18 -18.83 60.77
CA GLY A 218 11.48 -19.25 61.98
C GLY A 218 11.49 -20.75 62.26
N LEU A 219 11.61 -21.60 61.22
CA LEU A 219 11.70 -23.06 61.34
C LEU A 219 13.09 -23.57 61.74
N GLY A 220 14.05 -22.67 62.02
CA GLY A 220 15.39 -23.07 62.49
C GLY A 220 16.21 -23.72 61.39
N GLY A 221 16.12 -23.24 60.14
CA GLY A 221 16.88 -23.77 59.01
C GLY A 221 18.38 -23.83 59.27
N GLU A 222 18.92 -22.87 60.01
CA GLU A 222 20.35 -22.82 60.36
C GLU A 222 20.69 -23.81 61.49
N ASP A 223 19.81 -23.98 62.49
CA ASP A 223 19.98 -24.95 63.59
C ASP A 223 19.88 -26.40 63.09
N THR A 224 18.97 -26.67 62.15
CA THR A 224 18.78 -28.00 61.56
C THR A 224 19.91 -28.39 60.61
N LEU A 225 20.48 -27.43 59.87
CA LEU A 225 21.69 -27.63 59.07
C LEU A 225 22.93 -27.91 59.93
N ASN A 226 23.10 -27.16 61.02
CA ASN A 226 24.20 -27.39 61.96
C ASN A 226 24.08 -28.76 62.66
N GLN A 227 22.86 -29.18 63.03
CA GLN A 227 22.63 -30.50 63.60
C GLN A 227 22.93 -31.63 62.61
N THR A 228 22.52 -31.49 61.35
CA THR A 228 22.81 -32.50 60.31
C THR A 228 24.28 -32.59 59.96
N GLU A 229 25.01 -31.47 59.96
CA GLU A 229 26.47 -31.48 59.76
C GLU A 229 27.21 -32.15 60.92
N ASN A 230 26.79 -31.90 62.17
CA ASN A 230 27.36 -32.56 63.34
C ASN A 230 27.11 -34.07 63.34
N LEU A 231 25.88 -34.50 63.03
CA LEU A 231 25.55 -35.92 62.89
C LEU A 231 26.35 -36.59 61.77
N LYS A 232 26.63 -35.88 60.67
CA LYS A 232 27.46 -36.39 59.58
C LYS A 232 28.91 -36.62 60.01
N LYS A 233 29.49 -35.68 60.77
CA LYS A 233 30.84 -35.84 61.35
C LYS A 233 30.91 -37.03 62.31
N GLU A 234 29.84 -37.25 63.08
CA GLU A 234 29.74 -38.39 63.99
C GLU A 234 29.60 -39.73 63.25
N ILE A 235 28.81 -39.77 62.17
CA ILE A 235 28.71 -40.94 61.29
C ILE A 235 30.06 -41.25 60.64
N ASP A 236 30.79 -40.24 60.15
CA ASP A 236 32.10 -40.43 59.54
C ASP A 236 33.12 -40.96 60.55
N PHE A 237 33.10 -40.44 61.79
CA PHE A 237 33.94 -40.92 62.88
C PHE A 237 33.64 -42.39 63.25
N LEU A 238 32.37 -42.72 63.47
CA LEU A 238 31.94 -44.09 63.79
C LEU A 238 32.21 -45.06 62.64
N THR A 239 32.04 -44.62 61.39
CA THR A 239 32.38 -45.42 60.21
C THR A 239 33.88 -45.69 60.12
N GLY A 240 34.72 -44.71 60.50
CA GLY A 240 36.16 -44.89 60.64
C GLY A 240 36.53 -45.91 61.71
N ASP A 241 35.90 -45.85 62.87
CA ASP A 241 36.13 -46.80 63.96
C ASP A 241 35.64 -48.21 63.63
N VAL A 242 34.49 -48.35 62.97
CA VAL A 242 34.00 -49.64 62.47
C VAL A 242 34.99 -50.22 61.45
N LYS A 243 35.52 -49.42 60.52
CA LYS A 243 36.55 -49.87 59.58
C LYS A 243 37.83 -50.31 60.28
N ARG A 244 38.27 -49.58 61.31
CA ARG A 244 39.46 -49.93 62.10
C ARG A 244 39.26 -51.25 62.86
N LEU A 245 38.16 -51.38 63.59
CA LEU A 245 37.83 -52.59 64.36
C LEU A 245 37.59 -53.80 63.44
N THR A 246 36.96 -53.59 62.29
CA THR A 246 36.79 -54.65 61.27
C THR A 246 38.15 -55.06 60.69
N GLY A 247 39.07 -54.11 60.47
CA GLY A 247 40.45 -54.39 60.07
C GLY A 247 41.21 -55.18 61.13
N GLU A 248 41.05 -54.84 62.42
CA GLU A 248 41.64 -55.56 63.55
C GLU A 248 41.10 -57.01 63.66
N LEU A 249 39.80 -57.22 63.42
CA LEU A 249 39.18 -58.54 63.36
C LEU A 249 39.64 -59.35 62.14
N LEU A 250 39.76 -58.72 60.97
CA LEU A 250 40.30 -59.35 59.74
C LEU A 250 41.78 -59.72 59.89
N SER A 251 42.56 -58.95 60.64
CA SER A 251 43.96 -59.33 60.96
C SER A 251 44.06 -60.47 61.98
N ARG A 252 43.01 -60.72 62.77
CA ARG A 252 42.91 -61.91 63.65
C ARG A 252 42.44 -63.16 62.90
N ASP A 253 41.61 -63.01 61.87
CA ASP A 253 41.14 -64.13 61.02
C ASP A 253 42.13 -64.53 59.92
N ARG A 254 43.21 -63.77 59.69
CA ARG A 254 44.22 -64.04 58.65
C ARG A 254 45.31 -65.06 59.04
N SER A 255 45.00 -65.99 59.94
CA SER A 255 45.81 -67.21 60.15
C SER A 255 45.25 -68.46 59.43
N ASP A 256 44.11 -68.38 58.74
CA ASP A 256 43.61 -69.49 57.93
C ASP A 256 43.16 -69.03 56.52
N ASP A 257 43.82 -69.65 55.53
CA ASP A 257 43.49 -69.89 54.10
C ASP A 257 42.89 -68.81 53.16
N VAL A 258 43.78 -68.32 52.29
CA VAL A 258 43.78 -68.38 50.79
C VAL A 258 42.46 -68.50 50.01
N LYS A 259 42.12 -67.47 49.19
CA LYS A 259 42.04 -67.40 47.68
C LYS A 259 40.86 -66.58 47.10
N SER A 260 41.21 -65.82 46.05
CA SER A 260 40.42 -65.19 44.97
C SER A 260 39.32 -64.21 45.38
N GLY A 261 39.35 -62.94 44.93
CA GLY A 261 39.18 -62.52 43.53
C GLY A 261 37.67 -62.35 43.32
N GLU A 262 37.10 -61.15 43.23
CA GLU A 262 37.13 -60.24 42.08
C GLU A 262 36.19 -59.06 42.44
N LEU A 263 36.47 -57.83 42.01
CA LEU A 263 35.47 -56.85 41.53
C LEU A 263 36.15 -55.54 41.12
N VAL A 264 35.62 -55.03 40.01
CA VAL A 264 36.12 -53.99 39.13
C VAL A 264 35.60 -52.61 39.58
N GLU A 265 36.51 -51.64 39.71
CA GLU A 265 36.19 -50.21 39.62
C GLU A 265 36.09 -49.80 38.15
N ILE A 266 35.22 -48.83 37.82
CA ILE A 266 35.65 -47.56 37.20
C ILE A 266 34.43 -46.62 37.03
N GLU A 267 34.55 -45.52 37.77
CA GLU A 267 34.42 -44.11 37.41
C GLU A 267 33.15 -43.51 36.76
N HIS A 268 32.63 -42.59 37.58
CA HIS A 268 32.10 -41.26 37.31
C HIS A 268 32.31 -40.67 35.89
N ARG A 269 31.20 -40.17 35.35
CA ARG A 269 31.04 -39.48 34.08
C ARG A 269 30.88 -37.97 34.34
N PRO A 270 31.65 -37.09 33.67
CA PRO A 270 31.23 -35.71 33.45
C PRO A 270 30.59 -35.55 32.06
N GLU A 271 29.70 -34.56 32.00
CA GLU A 271 28.89 -34.10 30.88
C GLU A 271 29.71 -33.35 29.79
N PRO A 272 29.14 -33.12 28.59
CA PRO A 272 29.92 -32.95 27.36
C PRO A 272 30.43 -31.53 27.15
N ASP A 273 31.73 -31.46 26.81
CA ASP A 273 32.35 -30.35 26.11
C ASP A 273 31.69 -30.11 24.75
N ILE A 274 31.34 -28.86 24.48
CA ILE A 274 31.02 -28.37 23.14
C ILE A 274 32.35 -28.05 22.47
N MET A 275 32.92 -29.01 21.74
CA MET A 275 34.08 -28.79 20.87
C MET A 275 33.66 -28.47 19.43
N CYS A 276 34.19 -27.33 18.97
CA CYS A 276 34.86 -27.06 17.70
C CYS A 276 34.16 -27.30 16.36
N GLU A 277 34.21 -26.26 15.49
CA GLU A 277 35.04 -26.30 14.28
C GLU A 277 35.63 -24.90 14.02
N GLU A 278 36.91 -24.70 14.36
CA GLU A 278 37.74 -23.60 13.88
C GLU A 278 38.22 -23.94 12.46
N GLY A 279 37.39 -23.63 11.46
CA GLY A 279 37.90 -23.35 10.12
C GLY A 279 38.36 -21.89 10.10
N SER A 280 39.65 -21.64 9.90
CA SER A 280 40.21 -20.30 9.72
C SER A 280 39.68 -19.70 8.41
N ALA A 281 38.47 -19.17 8.49
CA ALA A 281 37.79 -18.38 7.50
C ALA A 281 38.46 -17.01 7.44
N ASP A 282 39.19 -16.69 6.38
CA ASP A 282 39.72 -15.34 6.13
C ASP A 282 39.02 -14.73 4.91
N LEU A 283 38.30 -13.63 5.13
CA LEU A 283 37.61 -12.86 4.09
C LEU A 283 38.55 -11.90 3.36
N ASN A 284 39.84 -11.83 3.71
CA ASN A 284 40.89 -11.10 2.99
C ASN A 284 40.51 -9.65 2.63
N GLY A 285 39.84 -8.95 3.56
CA GLY A 285 39.39 -7.57 3.38
C GLY A 285 38.09 -7.39 2.60
N ALA A 286 37.38 -8.46 2.23
CA ALA A 286 36.14 -8.38 1.47
C ALA A 286 35.09 -7.55 2.20
N ARG A 287 34.41 -6.68 1.45
CA ARG A 287 33.32 -5.84 1.96
C ARG A 287 32.05 -6.66 1.99
N VAL A 288 31.49 -6.88 3.18
CA VAL A 288 30.29 -7.68 3.37
C VAL A 288 29.14 -6.78 3.80
N ALA A 289 28.04 -6.76 3.02
CA ALA A 289 26.83 -6.08 3.41
C ALA A 289 25.85 -7.01 4.11
N TYR A 290 25.33 -6.57 5.24
CA TYR A 290 24.21 -7.21 5.92
C TYR A 290 22.98 -6.31 5.79
N ILE A 291 22.01 -6.75 4.97
CA ILE A 291 20.83 -5.98 4.60
C ILE A 291 19.61 -6.52 5.36
N GLY A 292 19.13 -5.75 6.33
CA GLY A 292 18.10 -6.12 7.30
C GLY A 292 18.72 -6.62 8.59
N GLY A 293 17.96 -7.40 9.36
CA GLY A 293 18.39 -7.91 10.66
C GLY A 293 17.80 -7.14 11.83
N VAL A 294 18.06 -7.65 13.03
CA VAL A 294 17.66 -7.00 14.27
C VAL A 294 18.70 -5.92 14.59
N GLU A 295 18.27 -4.67 14.67
CA GLU A 295 19.19 -3.51 14.81
C GLU A 295 20.04 -3.58 16.10
N SER A 296 19.50 -4.14 17.19
CA SER A 296 20.25 -4.38 18.42
C SER A 296 21.37 -5.44 18.30
N LEU A 297 21.32 -6.28 17.25
CA LEU A 297 22.35 -7.28 16.98
C LEU A 297 23.47 -6.77 16.05
N MET A 298 23.37 -5.52 15.58
CA MET A 298 24.36 -4.92 14.67
C MET A 298 25.81 -5.00 15.17
N PRO A 299 26.13 -4.72 16.46
CA PRO A 299 27.50 -4.84 16.95
C PRO A 299 28.03 -6.27 16.82
N TYR A 300 27.20 -7.27 17.09
CA TYR A 300 27.60 -8.67 17.01
C TYR A 300 27.76 -9.16 15.57
N TYR A 301 26.93 -8.70 14.62
CA TYR A 301 27.14 -9.01 13.20
C TYR A 301 28.46 -8.44 12.69
N ARG A 302 28.80 -7.22 13.15
CA ARG A 302 30.07 -6.57 12.84
C ARG A 302 31.23 -7.41 13.38
N ASP A 303 31.20 -7.75 14.66
CA ASP A 303 32.27 -8.52 15.31
C ASP A 303 32.52 -9.86 14.61
N VAL A 304 31.45 -10.55 14.20
CA VAL A 304 31.56 -11.82 13.47
C VAL A 304 32.22 -11.65 12.09
N ILE A 305 31.93 -10.57 11.37
CA ILE A 305 32.47 -10.34 10.01
C ILE A 305 33.88 -9.76 10.06
N GLU A 306 34.15 -8.86 11.01
CA GLU A 306 35.47 -8.24 11.18
C GLU A 306 36.47 -9.22 11.83
N SER A 307 36.03 -10.15 12.69
CA SER A 307 36.91 -11.18 13.27
C SER A 307 37.46 -12.19 12.25
N VAL A 308 36.77 -12.37 11.13
CA VAL A 308 37.21 -13.18 9.99
C VAL A 308 37.85 -12.33 8.87
N GLY A 309 38.26 -11.09 9.16
CA GLY A 309 39.02 -10.25 8.22
C GLY A 309 38.18 -9.51 7.16
N GLY A 310 36.85 -9.44 7.31
CA GLY A 310 35.96 -8.70 6.40
C GLY A 310 35.67 -7.26 6.84
N THR A 311 35.19 -6.42 5.92
CA THR A 311 34.69 -5.07 6.25
C THR A 311 33.17 -5.05 6.31
N PHE A 312 32.60 -4.74 7.48
CA PHE A 312 31.15 -4.77 7.69
C PHE A 312 30.42 -3.51 7.18
N CYS A 313 29.38 -3.71 6.38
CA CYS A 313 28.45 -2.67 5.92
C CYS A 313 27.01 -3.04 6.29
N TYR A 314 26.28 -2.16 6.96
CA TYR A 314 24.89 -2.42 7.37
C TYR A 314 23.88 -1.60 6.58
N HIS A 315 22.72 -2.19 6.30
CA HIS A 315 21.55 -1.47 5.82
C HIS A 315 20.29 -2.00 6.50
N CYS A 316 19.43 -1.12 7.02
CA CYS A 316 18.24 -1.52 7.79
C CYS A 316 17.11 -2.21 6.99
N GLY A 317 17.31 -2.48 5.70
CA GLY A 317 16.32 -3.13 4.82
C GLY A 317 15.12 -2.26 4.41
N ARG A 318 14.92 -1.10 5.05
CA ARG A 318 13.87 -0.13 4.69
C ARG A 318 14.29 0.65 3.44
N CYS A 319 13.59 0.43 2.33
CA CYS A 319 13.87 1.09 1.05
C CYS A 319 12.99 2.33 0.88
N ILE A 320 13.25 3.41 1.64
CA ILE A 320 12.38 4.60 1.66
C ILE A 320 12.47 5.34 0.31
N GLN A 321 13.65 5.31 -0.32
CA GLN A 321 13.90 5.93 -1.64
C GLN A 321 13.75 4.93 -2.80
N GLY A 322 13.19 3.75 -2.53
CA GLY A 322 12.94 2.70 -3.51
C GLY A 322 14.19 1.92 -3.92
N ARG A 323 14.17 1.36 -5.13
CA ARG A 323 15.17 0.39 -5.63
C ARG A 323 16.62 0.93 -5.68
N LYS A 324 16.80 2.24 -5.91
CA LYS A 324 18.12 2.84 -6.14
C LYS A 324 19.04 2.77 -4.91
N GLU A 325 18.48 2.84 -3.71
CA GLU A 325 19.23 2.82 -2.44
C GLU A 325 19.99 1.51 -2.24
N ILE A 326 19.30 0.37 -2.41
CA ILE A 326 19.94 -0.96 -2.36
C ILE A 326 20.95 -1.12 -3.49
N GLU A 327 20.67 -0.60 -4.69
CA GLU A 327 21.59 -0.71 -5.82
C GLU A 327 22.92 0.00 -5.55
N THR A 328 22.89 1.20 -4.98
CA THR A 328 24.10 1.95 -4.60
C THR A 328 24.92 1.22 -3.54
N ILE A 329 24.26 0.57 -2.57
CA ILE A 329 24.97 -0.20 -1.54
C ILE A 329 25.65 -1.40 -2.18
N VAL A 330 24.94 -2.14 -3.04
CA VAL A 330 25.50 -3.31 -3.70
C VAL A 330 26.67 -2.95 -4.64
N ASP A 331 26.78 -1.72 -5.16
CA ASP A 331 27.90 -1.30 -6.02
C ASP A 331 29.27 -1.43 -5.35
N GLY A 332 29.37 -1.16 -4.04
CA GLY A 332 30.65 -1.14 -3.31
C GLY A 332 31.00 -2.39 -2.51
N ILE A 333 30.23 -3.48 -2.64
CA ILE A 333 30.27 -4.63 -1.72
C ILE A 333 30.68 -5.90 -2.45
N ASP A 334 31.39 -6.82 -1.81
CA ASP A 334 31.83 -8.08 -2.42
C ASP A 334 30.83 -9.21 -2.14
N MET A 335 30.15 -9.21 -0.99
CA MET A 335 29.15 -10.21 -0.64
C MET A 335 27.98 -9.62 0.16
N VAL A 336 26.77 -10.14 -0.05
CA VAL A 336 25.56 -9.67 0.63
C VAL A 336 24.86 -10.78 1.41
N PHE A 337 24.55 -10.55 2.67
CA PHE A 337 23.65 -11.35 3.49
C PHE A 337 22.30 -10.66 3.68
N CYS A 338 21.21 -11.39 3.47
CA CYS A 338 19.84 -10.85 3.56
C CYS A 338 18.91 -11.83 4.29
N PRO A 339 18.65 -11.63 5.60
CA PRO A 339 17.70 -12.45 6.36
C PRO A 339 16.26 -12.24 5.89
N VAL A 340 15.54 -13.33 5.57
CA VAL A 340 14.19 -13.27 4.98
C VAL A 340 13.06 -13.20 6.02
N ASP A 341 13.34 -13.50 7.28
CA ASP A 341 12.40 -13.45 8.41
C ASP A 341 12.00 -12.02 8.79
N ILE A 342 12.89 -11.05 8.57
CA ILE A 342 12.70 -9.65 8.97
C ILE A 342 12.57 -8.69 7.79
N ASN A 343 13.05 -9.07 6.61
CA ASN A 343 12.97 -8.22 5.43
C ASN A 343 11.64 -8.40 4.69
N SER A 344 11.08 -7.29 4.22
CA SER A 344 9.90 -7.34 3.34
C SER A 344 10.22 -8.08 2.03
N HIS A 345 9.20 -8.70 1.43
CA HIS A 345 9.33 -9.38 0.13
C HIS A 345 9.91 -8.47 -0.97
N ASN A 346 9.58 -7.17 -0.94
CA ASN A 346 10.13 -6.19 -1.88
C ASN A 346 11.61 -5.90 -1.64
N ALA A 347 12.06 -5.81 -0.39
CA ALA A 347 13.48 -5.63 -0.06
C ALA A 347 14.31 -6.82 -0.57
N CYS A 348 13.91 -8.06 -0.25
CA CYS A 348 14.59 -9.27 -0.74
C CYS A 348 14.64 -9.31 -2.28
N LYS A 349 13.55 -8.92 -2.96
CA LYS A 349 13.48 -8.85 -4.42
C LYS A 349 14.45 -7.82 -5.00
N TYR A 350 14.59 -6.65 -4.37
CA TYR A 350 15.52 -5.62 -4.79
C TYR A 350 16.97 -6.04 -4.59
N VAL A 351 17.31 -6.63 -3.44
CA VAL A 351 18.65 -7.20 -3.19
C VAL A 351 18.98 -8.25 -4.24
N LYS A 352 18.10 -9.24 -4.46
CA LYS A 352 18.31 -10.30 -5.44
C LYS A 352 18.58 -9.75 -6.84
N LYS A 353 17.80 -8.74 -7.25
CA LYS A 353 17.95 -8.10 -8.57
C LYS A 353 19.25 -7.29 -8.66
N ALA A 354 19.59 -6.53 -7.61
CA ALA A 354 20.79 -5.71 -7.56
C ALA A 354 22.08 -6.56 -7.62
N CYS A 355 22.12 -7.65 -6.87
CA CYS A 355 23.25 -8.59 -6.85
C CYS A 355 23.38 -9.35 -8.17
N LYS A 356 22.25 -9.85 -8.73
CA LYS A 356 22.26 -10.56 -10.02
C LYS A 356 22.75 -9.70 -11.19
N MET A 357 22.43 -8.41 -11.21
CA MET A 357 22.90 -7.50 -12.27
C MET A 357 24.42 -7.22 -12.20
N ARG A 358 25.05 -7.44 -11.04
CA ARG A 358 26.44 -7.09 -10.76
C ARG A 358 27.35 -8.30 -10.53
N ASP A 359 26.77 -9.49 -10.70
CA ASP A 359 27.43 -10.78 -10.45
C ASP A 359 28.03 -10.89 -9.03
N LYS A 360 27.30 -10.38 -8.02
CA LYS A 360 27.73 -10.40 -6.62
C LYS A 360 27.05 -11.52 -5.84
N PRO A 361 27.80 -12.30 -5.02
CA PRO A 361 27.22 -13.36 -4.19
C PRO A 361 26.21 -12.77 -3.19
N CYS A 362 25.04 -13.40 -3.13
CA CYS A 362 23.90 -12.95 -2.35
C CYS A 362 23.27 -14.12 -1.61
N HIS A 363 23.37 -14.11 -0.29
CA HIS A 363 22.95 -15.20 0.60
C HIS A 363 21.68 -14.79 1.34
N PHE A 364 20.60 -15.53 1.08
CA PHE A 364 19.33 -15.32 1.78
C PHE A 364 19.27 -16.21 3.02
N LEU A 365 19.36 -15.59 4.20
CA LEU A 365 19.38 -16.31 5.47
C LEU A 365 17.96 -16.60 5.93
N ARG A 366 17.71 -17.81 6.46
CA ARG A 366 16.38 -18.22 6.96
C ARG A 366 15.94 -17.45 8.20
N SER A 367 16.89 -16.98 9.01
CA SER A 367 16.63 -16.10 10.15
C SER A 367 17.74 -15.06 10.28
N SER A 368 17.44 -14.02 11.05
CA SER A 368 18.35 -12.94 11.42
C SER A 368 19.28 -13.30 12.59
N SER A 369 19.37 -14.56 13.02
CA SER A 369 20.20 -14.93 14.17
C SER A 369 21.71 -14.91 13.86
N LEU A 370 22.53 -14.66 14.89
CA LEU A 370 23.99 -14.70 14.77
C LEU A 370 24.50 -16.08 14.35
N SER A 371 23.92 -17.16 14.90
CA SER A 371 24.31 -18.53 14.55
C SER A 371 24.09 -18.84 13.07
N MET A 372 23.05 -18.25 12.44
CA MET A 372 22.83 -18.39 11.00
C MET A 372 23.90 -17.69 10.16
N LEU A 373 24.32 -16.49 10.59
CA LEU A 373 25.38 -15.74 9.93
C LEU A 373 26.72 -16.47 10.04
N ILE A 374 27.10 -16.93 11.25
CA ILE A 374 28.35 -17.67 11.50
C ILE A 374 28.41 -18.92 10.62
N ARG A 375 27.33 -19.70 10.58
CA ARG A 375 27.26 -20.92 9.77
C ARG A 375 27.38 -20.62 8.27
N GLU A 376 26.73 -19.58 7.79
CA GLU A 376 26.79 -19.24 6.36
C GLU A 376 28.17 -18.66 5.99
N LEU A 377 28.78 -17.84 6.85
CA LEU A 377 30.15 -17.35 6.66
C LEU A 377 31.17 -18.49 6.60
N GLY A 378 31.07 -19.47 7.51
CA GLY A 378 31.95 -20.65 7.53
C GLY A 378 31.90 -21.47 6.24
N ASN A 379 30.77 -21.46 5.53
CA ASN A 379 30.63 -22.17 4.25
C ASN A 379 31.26 -21.43 3.05
N HIS A 380 31.51 -20.11 3.15
CA HIS A 380 31.94 -19.28 2.02
C HIS A 380 33.33 -18.68 2.16
N ALA A 381 33.93 -18.75 3.34
CA ALA A 381 35.32 -18.33 3.57
C ALA A 381 36.36 -19.41 3.18
N VAL A 382 35.92 -20.50 2.54
CA VAL A 382 36.78 -21.55 1.98
C VAL A 382 36.64 -21.52 0.47
N LYS A 383 37.32 -20.59 -0.20
CA LYS A 383 37.58 -20.69 -1.64
C LYS A 383 38.79 -19.91 -2.10
#